data_AF-A0A1B0ARG8-F1
#
_entry.id   AF-A0A1B0ARG8-F1
#
_cell.length_a   1.000
_cell.length_b   1.000
_cell.length_c   1.000
_cell.angle_alpha   90.00
_cell.angle_beta   90.00
_cell.angle_gamma   90.00
#
_symmetry.space_group_name_H-M   'P 1'
#
loop_
_entity.id
_entity.type
_entity.pdbx_description
1 polymer ?
#
loop_
_entity_poly.entity_id
_entity_poly.type
_entity_poly.pdbx_seq_one_letter_code
_entity_poly.pdbx_strand_id
1 'polypeptide(L)'
;MVFIGYCIFYALALVLLNRDIVTTTGMLYPRESETREVRSLDGLWNFVKSDITNPTQGMRDKWYLDDLSRVRKTIPMPVPASYNDITTEHAIRDHVGTVWYDRKFFVPMSWSKNQRVWLRFGSVHYEAFVYVNGEMVVRHEMGHLPFEAEISQYVKYGQENRITVMCDNALIQTTIPQGKITELARDDGVSIVQTYTFDFFNYAGIHRSVHLYTTPSTYIEEIDFTTDLSKNNTDMITKRIIEEATTWHEKHNKPVIMSEYGADTVEGLHLLPSYVWSEEYQTELFSRHFRAFDILRKKSWFIGEFVWNFADFKTAQSVTRVGGNKKGVFTRSRQPKAVAHLLRKRYFALGREVDECTLIPSDLFTYITDGSSTRSSKHDSTDL
;
A
#
# COMPACT_ATOMS: atom_id res chain seq x y z
N MET A 1 -33.83 28.62 -23.03
CA MET A 1 -33.28 29.81 -22.31
C MET A 1 -32.75 29.43 -20.93
N VAL A 2 -33.23 28.32 -20.33
CA VAL A 2 -32.78 27.78 -19.04
C VAL A 2 -31.39 27.14 -19.12
N PHE A 3 -31.07 26.37 -20.17
CA PHE A 3 -29.72 25.79 -20.37
C PHE A 3 -28.60 26.84 -20.54
N ILE A 4 -28.86 27.89 -21.30
CA ILE A 4 -27.92 29.02 -21.47
C ILE A 4 -27.78 29.78 -20.14
N GLY A 5 -28.87 29.94 -19.39
CA GLY A 5 -28.82 30.45 -18.02
C GLY A 5 -28.02 29.55 -17.08
N TYR A 6 -28.19 28.22 -17.16
CA TYR A 6 -27.45 27.25 -16.36
C TYR A 6 -25.95 27.42 -16.59
N CYS A 7 -25.47 27.34 -17.84
CA CYS A 7 -24.06 27.47 -18.16
C CYS A 7 -23.48 28.87 -17.84
N ILE A 8 -24.23 29.95 -18.08
CA ILE A 8 -23.74 31.32 -17.84
C ILE A 8 -23.71 31.67 -16.36
N PHE A 9 -24.75 31.34 -15.58
CA PHE A 9 -24.76 31.60 -14.13
C PHE A 9 -23.84 30.66 -13.36
N TYR A 10 -23.66 29.42 -13.82
CA TYR A 10 -22.67 28.49 -13.25
C TYR A 10 -21.25 28.98 -13.53
N ALA A 11 -20.96 29.42 -14.76
CA ALA A 11 -19.66 30.01 -15.11
C ALA A 11 -19.37 31.33 -14.37
N LEU A 12 -20.35 32.22 -14.20
CA LEU A 12 -20.16 33.47 -13.44
C LEU A 12 -19.96 33.23 -11.93
N ALA A 13 -20.68 32.27 -11.35
CA ALA A 13 -20.48 31.87 -9.95
C ALA A 13 -19.09 31.24 -9.75
N LEU A 14 -18.61 30.46 -10.72
CA LEU A 14 -17.27 29.86 -10.73
C LEU A 14 -16.16 30.92 -10.82
N VAL A 15 -16.31 31.96 -11.64
CA VAL A 15 -15.31 33.02 -11.80
C VAL A 15 -15.22 33.91 -10.54
N LEU A 16 -16.33 34.15 -9.84
CA LEU A 16 -16.36 34.98 -8.62
C LEU A 16 -15.91 34.23 -7.35
N LEU A 17 -15.86 32.89 -7.38
CA LEU A 17 -15.46 32.03 -6.26
C LEU A 17 -14.10 31.34 -6.48
N ASN A 18 -13.42 31.62 -7.60
CA ASN A 18 -12.08 31.11 -7.89
C ASN A 18 -11.03 31.82 -7.01
N ARG A 19 -11.07 31.54 -5.71
CA ARG A 19 -9.86 31.61 -4.89
C ARG A 19 -8.98 30.41 -5.27
N ASP A 20 -7.67 30.58 -5.28
CA ASP A 20 -6.73 29.48 -5.46
C ASP A 20 -6.93 28.45 -4.34
N ILE A 21 -7.80 27.45 -4.58
CA ILE A 21 -8.01 26.34 -3.65
C ILE A 21 -6.78 25.45 -3.76
N VAL A 22 -6.02 25.38 -2.66
CA VAL A 22 -4.83 24.54 -2.58
C VAL A 22 -5.23 23.08 -2.75
N THR A 23 -4.83 22.46 -3.85
CA THR A 23 -4.95 21.03 -4.07
C THR A 23 -3.92 20.29 -3.20
N THR A 24 -4.39 19.26 -2.49
CA THR A 24 -3.52 18.39 -1.69
C THR A 24 -2.74 17.43 -2.59
N THR A 25 -1.45 17.26 -2.35
CA THR A 25 -0.55 16.47 -3.21
C THR A 25 -0.49 14.98 -2.83
N GLY A 26 -0.73 14.62 -1.56
CA GLY A 26 -0.87 13.23 -1.10
C GLY A 26 -2.31 12.80 -0.80
N MET A 27 -2.56 11.48 -0.82
CA MET A 27 -3.91 10.92 -0.65
C MET A 27 -3.94 9.62 0.18
N LEU A 28 -2.96 9.45 1.09
CA LEU A 28 -2.89 8.30 1.99
C LEU A 28 -4.20 8.13 2.78
N TYR A 29 -4.60 6.89 2.98
CA TYR A 29 -5.81 6.58 3.75
C TYR A 29 -5.61 6.98 5.23
N PRO A 30 -6.53 7.72 5.87
CA PRO A 30 -6.41 8.10 7.27
C PRO A 30 -6.29 6.88 8.19
N ARG A 31 -5.33 6.92 9.11
CA ARG A 31 -5.07 5.89 10.11
C ARG A 31 -4.79 6.56 11.44
N GLU A 32 -5.39 6.02 12.51
CA GLU A 32 -5.03 6.43 13.87
C GLU A 32 -3.60 6.01 14.18
N SER A 33 -2.88 6.87 14.89
CA SER A 33 -1.53 6.62 15.38
C SER A 33 -1.23 7.50 16.59
N GLU A 34 -0.01 7.41 17.12
CA GLU A 34 0.50 8.26 18.19
C GLU A 34 0.47 9.76 17.83
N THR A 35 0.35 10.09 16.55
CA THR A 35 0.39 11.48 16.03
C THR A 35 -0.85 11.88 15.23
N ARG A 36 -1.81 10.97 15.02
CA ARG A 36 -3.02 11.21 14.21
C ARG A 36 -4.25 10.68 14.92
N GLU A 37 -5.24 11.54 15.09
CA GLU A 37 -6.60 11.14 15.48
C GLU A 37 -7.49 11.09 14.24
N VAL A 38 -8.42 10.13 14.19
CA VAL A 38 -9.37 9.99 13.08
C VAL A 38 -10.78 9.86 13.64
N ARG A 39 -11.73 10.63 13.09
CA ARG A 39 -13.15 10.58 13.45
C ARG A 39 -13.99 10.46 12.20
N SER A 40 -14.91 9.51 12.20
CA SER A 40 -15.93 9.42 11.14
C SER A 40 -17.01 10.49 11.33
N LEU A 41 -17.43 11.10 10.23
CA LEU A 41 -18.61 11.96 10.13
C LEU A 41 -19.79 11.24 9.45
N ASP A 42 -19.72 9.92 9.35
CA ASP A 42 -20.80 9.08 8.83
C ASP A 42 -22.04 9.13 9.75
N GLY A 43 -23.15 8.65 9.22
CA GLY A 43 -24.46 8.65 9.86
C GLY A 43 -25.47 9.52 9.12
N LEU A 44 -26.47 10.03 9.83
CA LEU A 44 -27.54 10.83 9.22
C LEU A 44 -27.11 12.29 9.03
N TRP A 45 -27.29 12.78 7.81
CA TRP A 45 -27.12 14.18 7.44
C TRP A 45 -28.48 14.76 7.05
N ASN A 46 -28.67 16.06 7.19
CA ASN A 46 -29.83 16.68 6.56
C ASN A 46 -29.61 16.73 5.06
N PHE A 47 -30.68 16.52 4.30
CA PHE A 47 -30.64 16.53 2.85
C PHE A 47 -31.75 17.41 2.29
N VAL A 48 -31.40 18.16 1.24
CA VAL A 48 -32.37 18.90 0.45
C VAL A 48 -32.04 18.82 -1.04
N LYS A 49 -33.02 18.40 -1.83
CA LYS A 49 -32.97 18.39 -3.30
C LYS A 49 -33.26 19.79 -3.84
N SER A 50 -32.49 20.31 -4.80
CA SER A 50 -32.84 21.57 -5.47
C SER A 50 -34.05 21.39 -6.40
N ASP A 51 -34.65 22.50 -6.81
CA ASP A 51 -35.63 22.50 -7.89
C ASP A 51 -34.90 22.25 -9.21
N ILE A 52 -35.42 21.35 -10.04
CA ILE A 52 -34.84 21.00 -11.35
C ILE A 52 -34.88 22.19 -12.32
N THR A 53 -35.85 23.09 -12.16
CA THR A 53 -35.94 24.34 -12.94
C THR A 53 -34.99 25.42 -12.43
N ASN A 54 -34.44 25.23 -11.22
CA ASN A 54 -33.56 26.19 -10.57
C ASN A 54 -32.40 25.54 -9.80
N PRO A 55 -31.57 24.74 -10.48
CA PRO A 55 -30.50 23.95 -9.84
C PRO A 55 -29.42 24.81 -9.17
N THR A 56 -29.27 26.09 -9.55
CA THR A 56 -28.30 27.01 -8.93
C THR A 56 -28.88 27.84 -7.78
N GLN A 57 -30.13 27.59 -7.37
CA GLN A 57 -30.80 28.36 -6.32
C GLN A 57 -29.99 28.39 -5.02
N GLY A 58 -29.53 27.24 -4.53
CA GLY A 58 -28.82 27.19 -3.25
C GLY A 58 -27.53 27.97 -3.21
N MET A 59 -26.86 28.11 -4.35
CA MET A 59 -25.67 28.95 -4.48
C MET A 59 -26.03 30.43 -4.46
N ARG A 60 -27.07 30.84 -5.20
CA ARG A 60 -27.51 32.25 -5.27
C ARG A 60 -28.08 32.74 -3.93
N ASP A 61 -28.89 31.90 -3.29
CA ASP A 61 -29.54 32.18 -2.01
C ASP A 61 -28.62 31.87 -0.82
N LYS A 62 -27.38 31.41 -1.08
CA LYS A 62 -26.32 31.15 -0.10
C LYS A 62 -26.74 30.21 1.03
N TRP A 63 -27.34 29.07 0.68
CA TRP A 63 -27.81 28.07 1.66
C TRP A 63 -26.72 27.55 2.59
N TYR A 64 -25.45 27.63 2.19
CA TYR A 64 -24.29 27.27 3.02
C TYR A 64 -24.07 28.19 4.23
N LEU A 65 -24.70 29.37 4.31
CA LEU A 65 -24.52 30.33 5.41
C LEU A 65 -25.32 29.99 6.68
N ASP A 66 -26.43 29.27 6.58
CA ASP A 66 -27.23 28.85 7.75
C ASP A 66 -27.56 27.34 7.69
N ASP A 67 -28.17 26.80 8.74
CA ASP A 67 -28.61 25.41 8.80
C ASP A 67 -29.66 25.16 7.71
N LEU A 68 -29.50 24.09 6.92
CA LEU A 68 -30.36 23.80 5.78
C LEU A 68 -31.84 23.69 6.18
N SER A 69 -32.11 23.22 7.40
CA SER A 69 -33.47 23.08 7.98
C SER A 69 -34.18 24.41 8.21
N ARG A 70 -33.45 25.53 8.30
CA ARG A 70 -34.01 26.89 8.39
C ARG A 70 -34.33 27.47 7.02
N VAL A 71 -33.64 27.00 6.00
CA VAL A 71 -33.77 27.50 4.64
C VAL A 71 -34.88 26.75 3.90
N ARG A 72 -34.94 25.42 4.05
CA ARG A 72 -35.95 24.54 3.44
C ARG A 72 -36.25 23.34 4.32
N LYS A 73 -37.36 22.66 4.06
CA LYS A 73 -37.67 21.39 4.70
C LYS A 73 -36.60 20.35 4.32
N THR A 74 -35.93 19.79 5.32
CA THR A 74 -34.92 18.73 5.15
C THR A 74 -35.53 17.35 5.37
N ILE A 75 -34.89 16.34 4.80
CA ILE A 75 -35.10 14.92 5.16
C ILE A 75 -33.78 14.32 5.65
N PRO A 76 -33.80 13.32 6.55
CA PRO A 76 -32.57 12.63 6.95
C PRO A 76 -32.06 11.75 5.81
N MET A 77 -30.77 11.80 5.53
CA MET A 77 -30.11 11.00 4.50
C MET A 77 -28.86 10.33 5.09
N PRO A 78 -28.70 9.00 4.96
CA PRO A 78 -27.51 8.32 5.43
C PRO A 78 -26.29 8.69 4.57
N VAL A 79 -25.15 8.80 5.22
CA VAL A 79 -23.82 8.93 4.61
C VAL A 79 -22.93 7.88 5.27
N PRO A 80 -22.25 7.01 4.51
CA PRO A 80 -22.24 6.95 3.04
C PRO A 80 -23.48 6.28 2.44
N ALA A 81 -24.03 6.87 1.37
CA ALA A 81 -25.05 6.26 0.52
C ALA A 81 -25.29 7.07 -0.76
N SER A 82 -25.74 6.39 -1.81
CA SER A 82 -26.44 7.03 -2.92
C SER A 82 -27.84 7.44 -2.46
N TYR A 83 -28.25 8.69 -2.65
CA TYR A 83 -29.56 9.14 -2.16
C TYR A 83 -30.74 8.56 -2.92
N ASN A 84 -30.50 8.09 -4.16
CA ASN A 84 -31.53 7.79 -5.15
C ASN A 84 -32.56 6.74 -4.65
N ASP A 85 -32.10 5.77 -3.87
CA ASP A 85 -32.89 4.57 -3.49
C ASP A 85 -33.22 4.54 -2.00
N ILE A 86 -32.94 5.62 -1.27
CA ILE A 86 -33.25 5.73 0.15
C ILE A 86 -34.73 6.07 0.39
N THR A 87 -35.33 6.82 -0.55
CA THR A 87 -36.72 7.29 -0.45
C THR A 87 -37.63 6.57 -1.45
N THR A 88 -38.94 6.70 -1.27
CA THR A 88 -39.93 6.19 -2.22
C THR A 88 -40.30 7.21 -3.31
N GLU A 89 -39.68 8.39 -3.33
CA GLU A 89 -40.02 9.47 -4.25
C GLU A 89 -39.27 9.36 -5.58
N HIS A 90 -39.99 9.12 -6.67
CA HIS A 90 -39.42 9.08 -8.03
C HIS A 90 -38.68 10.38 -8.39
N ALA A 91 -39.17 11.53 -7.90
CA ALA A 91 -38.54 12.84 -8.13
C ALA A 91 -37.18 13.01 -7.44
N ILE A 92 -36.88 12.20 -6.41
CA ILE A 92 -35.55 12.12 -5.80
C ILE A 92 -34.71 11.10 -6.57
N ARG A 93 -35.25 9.91 -6.86
CA ARG A 93 -34.52 8.84 -7.55
C ARG A 93 -33.87 9.31 -8.85
N ASP A 94 -34.64 9.95 -9.73
CA ASP A 94 -34.20 10.34 -11.07
C ASP A 94 -33.80 11.82 -11.16
N HIS A 95 -33.49 12.44 -10.03
CA HIS A 95 -33.08 13.83 -9.97
C HIS A 95 -31.77 14.08 -10.73
N VAL A 96 -31.76 15.14 -11.54
CA VAL A 96 -30.56 15.69 -12.20
C VAL A 96 -30.37 17.14 -11.76
N GLY A 97 -29.18 17.45 -11.25
CA GLY A 97 -28.78 18.77 -10.76
C GLY A 97 -28.25 18.72 -9.33
N THR A 98 -28.39 19.82 -8.60
CA THR A 98 -27.77 19.96 -7.28
C THR A 98 -28.60 19.39 -6.14
N VAL A 99 -27.93 18.72 -5.21
CA VAL A 99 -28.45 18.32 -3.91
C VAL A 99 -27.55 18.88 -2.81
N TRP A 100 -28.12 19.11 -1.64
CA TRP A 100 -27.42 19.71 -0.52
C TRP A 100 -27.48 18.81 0.70
N TYR A 101 -26.34 18.63 1.34
CA TYR A 101 -26.19 17.94 2.60
C TYR A 101 -25.68 18.91 3.67
N ASP A 102 -26.16 18.81 4.91
CA ASP A 102 -25.45 19.41 6.05
C ASP A 102 -25.42 18.49 7.28
N ARG A 103 -24.40 18.71 8.11
CA ARG A 103 -24.23 18.02 9.38
C ARG A 103 -23.45 18.91 10.35
N LYS A 104 -23.73 18.73 11.63
CA LYS A 104 -22.97 19.34 12.72
C LYS A 104 -21.95 18.34 13.28
N PHE A 105 -20.77 18.84 13.62
CA PHE A 105 -19.68 18.04 14.18
C PHE A 105 -18.88 18.84 15.20
N PHE A 106 -18.33 18.17 16.20
CA PHE A 106 -17.57 18.83 17.27
C PHE A 106 -16.07 18.67 17.04
N VAL A 107 -15.32 19.77 17.16
CA VAL A 107 -13.85 19.77 17.08
C VAL A 107 -13.28 19.95 18.49
N PRO A 108 -12.54 18.97 19.04
CA PRO A 108 -11.94 19.09 20.37
C PRO A 108 -10.99 20.28 20.51
N MET A 109 -10.96 20.90 21.70
CA MET A 109 -10.00 21.97 22.00
C MET A 109 -8.54 21.47 21.94
N SER A 110 -8.29 20.18 22.22
CA SER A 110 -6.96 19.59 22.15
C SER A 110 -6.32 19.71 20.76
N TRP A 111 -7.12 19.73 19.69
CA TRP A 111 -6.63 19.82 18.32
C TRP A 111 -6.12 21.21 17.93
N SER A 112 -6.35 22.24 18.76
CA SER A 112 -5.83 23.59 18.52
C SER A 112 -4.31 23.69 18.69
N LYS A 113 -3.68 22.71 19.34
CA LYS A 113 -2.25 22.75 19.69
C LYS A 113 -1.43 21.93 18.71
N ASN A 114 -0.69 22.61 17.83
CA ASN A 114 0.30 22.01 16.93
C ASN A 114 -0.25 20.88 16.02
N GLN A 115 -1.55 20.86 15.77
CA GLN A 115 -2.19 19.94 14.84
C GLN A 115 -2.85 20.71 13.69
N ARG A 116 -2.80 20.11 12.51
CA ARG A 116 -3.63 20.46 11.36
C ARG A 116 -4.86 19.58 11.39
N VAL A 117 -6.02 20.15 11.12
CA VAL A 117 -7.30 19.44 11.01
C VAL A 117 -7.64 19.29 9.54
N TRP A 118 -7.94 18.07 9.12
CA TRP A 118 -8.24 17.71 7.74
C TRP A 118 -9.64 17.15 7.64
N LEU A 119 -10.34 17.54 6.59
CA LEU A 119 -11.61 17.01 6.19
C LEU A 119 -11.43 16.20 4.91
N ARG A 120 -11.77 14.91 4.94
CA ARG A 120 -11.62 14.00 3.81
C ARG A 120 -12.95 13.38 3.42
N PHE A 121 -13.23 13.40 2.14
CA PHE A 121 -14.31 12.64 1.52
C PHE A 121 -13.74 11.46 0.75
N GLY A 122 -14.29 10.28 0.95
CA GLY A 122 -13.87 9.12 0.16
C GLY A 122 -14.35 9.19 -1.30
N SER A 123 -15.51 9.80 -1.55
CA SER A 123 -16.11 10.00 -2.88
C SER A 123 -17.44 10.75 -2.73
N VAL A 124 -17.65 11.75 -3.59
CA VAL A 124 -18.89 12.52 -3.73
C VAL A 124 -19.19 12.66 -5.22
N HIS A 125 -20.38 12.29 -5.67
CA HIS A 125 -20.74 12.29 -7.08
C HIS A 125 -21.66 13.46 -7.47
N TYR A 126 -21.39 14.21 -8.57
CA TYR A 126 -20.18 14.22 -9.42
C TYR A 126 -19.24 15.38 -9.08
N GLU A 127 -19.79 16.59 -8.99
CA GLU A 127 -19.07 17.80 -8.59
C GLU A 127 -19.51 18.21 -7.18
N ALA A 128 -18.54 18.42 -6.29
CA ALA A 128 -18.75 18.72 -4.89
C ALA A 128 -18.21 20.11 -4.53
N PHE A 129 -19.00 20.88 -3.80
CA PHE A 129 -18.58 22.12 -3.14
C PHE A 129 -18.80 21.96 -1.65
N VAL A 130 -17.72 22.04 -0.89
CA VAL A 130 -17.73 21.81 0.56
C VAL A 130 -17.49 23.12 1.28
N TYR A 131 -18.35 23.37 2.27
CA TYR A 131 -18.30 24.54 3.14
C TYR A 131 -18.16 24.10 4.59
N VAL A 132 -17.33 24.81 5.34
CA VAL A 132 -17.23 24.68 6.80
C VAL A 132 -17.59 26.02 7.41
N ASN A 133 -18.60 26.04 8.27
CA ASN A 133 -19.11 27.26 8.91
C ASN A 133 -19.46 28.40 7.93
N GLY A 134 -19.88 28.06 6.71
CA GLY A 134 -20.26 29.02 5.66
C GLY A 134 -19.13 29.45 4.73
N GLU A 135 -17.89 29.06 5.01
CA GLU A 135 -16.73 29.34 4.15
C GLU A 135 -16.43 28.13 3.26
N MET A 136 -16.20 28.35 1.97
CA MET A 136 -15.84 27.28 1.03
C MET A 136 -14.42 26.79 1.30
N VAL A 137 -14.25 25.49 1.52
CA VAL A 137 -12.95 24.87 1.84
C VAL A 137 -12.37 24.04 0.70
N VAL A 138 -13.22 23.40 -0.11
CA VAL A 138 -12.77 22.63 -1.28
C VAL A 138 -13.86 22.48 -2.33
N ARG A 139 -13.43 22.45 -3.59
CA ARG A 139 -14.21 22.00 -4.74
C ARG A 139 -13.55 20.75 -5.31
N HIS A 140 -14.33 19.73 -5.63
CA HIS A 140 -13.83 18.53 -6.27
C HIS A 140 -14.73 18.09 -7.41
N GLU A 141 -14.13 17.75 -8.53
CA GLU A 141 -14.80 17.17 -9.68
C GLU A 141 -14.23 15.77 -9.87
N MET A 142 -15.08 14.75 -9.73
CA MET A 142 -14.87 13.32 -10.03
C MET A 142 -15.58 12.46 -8.98
N GLY A 143 -16.59 11.72 -9.41
CA GLY A 143 -17.47 11.00 -8.51
C GLY A 143 -16.87 9.83 -7.72
N HIS A 144 -15.66 9.34 -8.02
CA HIS A 144 -15.14 8.07 -7.49
C HIS A 144 -13.72 8.12 -6.94
N LEU A 145 -13.13 9.30 -6.82
CA LEU A 145 -11.84 9.50 -6.17
C LEU A 145 -12.01 10.27 -4.86
N PRO A 146 -11.13 10.03 -3.87
CA PRO A 146 -11.14 10.80 -2.65
C PRO A 146 -10.56 12.20 -2.88
N PHE A 147 -10.96 13.12 -2.01
CA PHE A 147 -10.38 14.46 -1.91
C PHE A 147 -10.44 14.93 -0.46
N GLU A 148 -9.59 15.90 -0.14
CA GLU A 148 -9.52 16.45 1.20
C GLU A 148 -9.10 17.92 1.21
N ALA A 149 -9.32 18.58 2.35
CA ALA A 149 -8.86 19.92 2.60
C ALA A 149 -8.45 20.11 4.05
N GLU A 150 -7.45 20.96 4.24
CA GLU A 150 -7.01 21.44 5.55
C GLU A 150 -7.99 22.52 6.03
N ILE A 151 -8.65 22.26 7.16
CA ILE A 151 -9.76 23.08 7.68
C ILE A 151 -9.44 23.79 9.00
N SER A 152 -8.19 23.80 9.46
CA SER A 152 -7.79 24.30 10.79
C SER A 152 -8.17 25.75 11.02
N GLN A 153 -8.15 26.58 9.98
CA GLN A 153 -8.54 28.00 10.05
C GLN A 153 -10.06 28.24 9.97
N TYR A 154 -10.83 27.23 9.54
CA TYR A 154 -12.28 27.35 9.32
C TYR A 154 -13.09 26.79 10.50
N VAL A 155 -12.46 25.96 11.33
CA VAL A 155 -13.11 25.33 12.50
C VAL A 155 -12.96 26.17 13.77
N LYS A 156 -13.98 26.06 14.62
CA LYS A 156 -14.03 26.57 15.99
C LYS A 156 -13.64 25.42 16.93
N TYR A 157 -12.49 25.54 17.57
CA TYR A 157 -12.00 24.55 18.53
C TYR A 157 -12.79 24.57 19.84
N GLY A 158 -13.05 23.39 20.39
CA GLY A 158 -13.87 23.20 21.60
C GLY A 158 -15.35 23.52 21.39
N GLN A 159 -15.83 23.55 20.14
CA GLN A 159 -17.20 23.92 19.80
C GLN A 159 -17.75 23.04 18.67
N GLU A 160 -19.07 23.14 18.48
CA GLU A 160 -19.77 22.59 17.33
C GLU A 160 -19.49 23.44 16.09
N ASN A 161 -19.29 22.76 14.97
CA ASN A 161 -19.05 23.29 13.64
C ASN A 161 -20.08 22.71 12.68
N ARG A 162 -20.32 23.38 11.56
CA ARG A 162 -21.19 22.88 10.49
C ARG A 162 -20.38 22.57 9.25
N ILE A 163 -20.68 21.43 8.64
CA ILE A 163 -20.29 21.10 7.29
C ILE A 163 -21.52 21.16 6.38
N THR A 164 -21.39 21.81 5.24
CA THR A 164 -22.42 21.86 4.20
C THR A 164 -21.79 21.45 2.87
N VAL A 165 -22.43 20.54 2.14
CA VAL A 165 -21.92 20.00 0.87
C VAL A 165 -22.99 20.16 -0.19
N MET A 166 -22.66 20.85 -1.28
CA MET A 166 -23.46 20.79 -2.51
C MET A 166 -22.86 19.73 -3.43
N CYS A 167 -23.68 18.82 -3.93
CA CYS A 167 -23.31 17.83 -4.93
C CYS A 167 -24.12 18.08 -6.21
N ASP A 168 -23.46 18.27 -7.35
CA ASP A 168 -24.10 18.27 -8.67
C ASP A 168 -23.82 16.94 -9.38
N ASN A 169 -24.88 16.24 -9.80
CA ASN A 169 -24.77 14.94 -10.48
C ASN A 169 -24.97 15.04 -12.01
N ALA A 170 -25.04 16.25 -12.55
CA ALA A 170 -25.06 16.49 -13.99
C ALA A 170 -23.80 15.92 -14.67
N LEU A 171 -24.00 15.14 -15.74
CA LEU A 171 -22.92 14.63 -16.57
C LEU A 171 -22.95 15.30 -17.95
N ILE A 172 -21.79 15.80 -18.38
CA ILE A 172 -21.62 16.49 -19.66
C ILE A 172 -20.52 15.81 -20.49
N GLN A 173 -20.25 16.33 -21.69
CA GLN A 173 -19.29 15.68 -22.60
C GLN A 173 -17.86 15.65 -22.05
N THR A 174 -17.54 16.51 -21.10
CA THR A 174 -16.22 16.61 -20.47
C THR A 174 -16.12 15.88 -19.12
N THR A 175 -17.24 15.38 -18.58
CA THR A 175 -17.19 14.58 -17.34
C THR A 175 -16.69 13.17 -17.62
N ILE A 176 -16.24 12.49 -16.56
CA ILE A 176 -15.93 11.06 -16.60
C ILE A 176 -16.80 10.36 -15.55
N PRO A 177 -17.78 9.52 -15.95
CA PRO A 177 -18.16 9.18 -17.32
C PRO A 177 -18.86 10.34 -18.07
N GLN A 178 -18.86 10.29 -19.40
CA GLN A 178 -19.51 11.32 -20.22
C GLN A 178 -21.04 11.20 -20.20
N GLY A 179 -21.70 12.34 -20.26
CA GLY A 179 -23.14 12.43 -20.45
C GLY A 179 -23.55 13.59 -21.36
N LYS A 180 -24.86 13.72 -21.56
CA LYS A 180 -25.48 14.85 -22.25
C LYS A 180 -26.79 15.21 -21.56
N ILE A 181 -27.00 16.51 -21.38
CA ILE A 181 -28.27 17.03 -20.89
C ILE A 181 -29.06 17.60 -22.06
N THR A 182 -30.33 17.23 -22.14
CA THR A 182 -31.29 17.73 -23.14
C THR A 182 -32.55 18.24 -22.47
N GLU A 183 -33.03 19.41 -22.89
CA GLU A 183 -34.37 19.91 -22.56
C GLU A 183 -35.40 19.24 -23.47
N LEU A 184 -36.39 18.57 -22.88
CA LEU A 184 -37.51 17.95 -23.57
C LEU A 184 -38.80 18.66 -23.17
N ALA A 185 -39.47 19.27 -24.15
CA ALA A 185 -40.79 19.86 -23.97
C ALA A 185 -41.82 18.76 -23.69
N ARG A 186 -42.64 18.97 -22.67
CA ARG A 186 -43.75 18.14 -22.25
C ARG A 186 -44.99 19.01 -22.07
N ASP A 187 -46.16 18.37 -21.99
CA ASP A 187 -47.44 19.06 -21.83
C ASP A 187 -47.51 19.89 -20.53
N ASP A 188 -46.68 19.55 -19.53
CA ASP A 188 -46.56 20.21 -18.22
C ASP A 188 -45.33 21.13 -18.08
N GLY A 189 -44.56 21.35 -19.15
CA GLY A 189 -43.42 22.28 -19.15
C GLY A 189 -42.16 21.73 -19.84
N VAL A 190 -40.99 22.06 -19.30
CA VAL A 190 -39.70 21.57 -19.82
C VAL A 190 -39.09 20.60 -18.83
N SER A 191 -38.82 19.38 -19.28
CA SER A 191 -38.11 18.36 -18.52
C SER A 191 -36.63 18.33 -18.89
N ILE A 192 -35.76 18.32 -17.89
CA ILE A 192 -34.32 18.11 -18.09
C ILE A 192 -34.08 16.60 -18.08
N VAL A 193 -33.51 16.07 -19.17
CA VAL A 193 -33.18 14.65 -19.28
C VAL A 193 -31.68 14.49 -19.47
N GLN A 194 -31.08 13.71 -18.58
CA GLN A 194 -29.71 13.24 -18.67
C GLN A 194 -29.67 11.96 -19.51
N THR A 195 -28.85 11.95 -20.55
CA THR A 195 -28.54 10.75 -21.34
C THR A 195 -27.05 10.44 -21.25
N TYR A 196 -26.70 9.17 -21.40
CA TYR A 196 -25.34 8.64 -21.36
C TYR A 196 -25.29 7.29 -22.08
N THR A 197 -24.08 6.82 -22.41
CA THR A 197 -23.87 5.59 -23.18
C THR A 197 -23.44 4.40 -22.33
N PHE A 198 -23.30 4.57 -21.01
CA PHE A 198 -22.90 3.51 -20.09
C PHE A 198 -24.11 2.76 -19.53
N ASP A 199 -23.93 1.46 -19.22
CA ASP A 199 -24.98 0.53 -18.80
C ASP A 199 -25.01 0.35 -17.27
N PHE A 200 -25.04 1.47 -16.55
CA PHE A 200 -25.27 1.50 -15.11
C PHE A 200 -26.06 2.76 -14.73
N PHE A 201 -26.78 2.71 -13.61
CA PHE A 201 -27.56 3.85 -13.15
C PHE A 201 -26.64 4.95 -12.59
N ASN A 202 -26.93 6.22 -12.89
CA ASN A 202 -26.16 7.38 -12.41
C ASN A 202 -26.45 7.71 -10.94
N TYR A 203 -26.04 6.81 -10.04
CA TYR A 203 -26.17 7.01 -8.60
C TYR A 203 -25.35 8.19 -8.10
N ALA A 204 -25.98 9.04 -7.29
CA ALA A 204 -25.41 10.29 -6.81
C ALA A 204 -25.53 10.43 -5.28
N GLY A 205 -24.68 11.28 -4.71
CA GLY A 205 -24.60 11.49 -3.26
C GLY A 205 -23.17 11.37 -2.73
N ILE A 206 -23.06 11.13 -1.43
CA ILE A 206 -21.79 10.92 -0.73
C ILE A 206 -21.60 9.42 -0.57
N HIS A 207 -20.88 8.80 -1.52
CA HIS A 207 -20.83 7.34 -1.69
C HIS A 207 -19.88 6.62 -0.74
N ARG A 208 -18.91 7.34 -0.16
CA ARG A 208 -17.90 6.78 0.74
C ARG A 208 -17.74 7.65 1.97
N SER A 209 -17.21 7.05 3.03
CA SER A 209 -17.10 7.65 4.34
C SER A 209 -16.42 9.02 4.33
N VAL A 210 -16.91 9.87 5.23
CA VAL A 210 -16.37 11.21 5.48
C VAL A 210 -15.58 11.17 6.78
N HIS A 211 -14.34 11.62 6.73
CA HIS A 211 -13.44 11.59 7.87
C HIS A 211 -12.97 12.99 8.23
N LEU A 212 -12.88 13.23 9.53
CA LEU A 212 -12.14 14.32 10.12
C LEU A 212 -10.88 13.72 10.75
N TYR A 213 -9.69 14.22 10.42
CA TYR A 213 -8.46 13.67 10.97
C TYR A 213 -7.42 14.75 11.26
N THR A 214 -6.45 14.43 12.12
CA THR A 214 -5.37 15.36 12.47
C THR A 214 -4.01 14.90 11.97
N THR A 215 -3.14 15.86 11.70
CA THR A 215 -1.70 15.63 11.49
C THR A 215 -0.87 16.66 12.26
N PRO A 216 0.38 16.35 12.64
CA PRO A 216 1.33 17.38 13.09
C PRO A 216 1.66 18.37 11.97
N SER A 217 2.26 19.52 12.31
CA SER A 217 2.66 20.55 11.33
C SER A 217 3.56 20.03 10.22
N THR A 218 4.40 19.02 10.52
CA THR A 218 5.22 18.24 9.60
C THR A 218 4.74 16.80 9.61
N TYR A 219 4.29 16.27 8.48
CA TYR A 219 3.64 14.97 8.40
C TYR A 219 4.07 14.19 7.16
N ILE A 220 3.89 12.87 7.19
CA ILE A 220 4.07 11.99 6.02
C ILE A 220 2.85 12.17 5.11
N GLU A 221 3.11 12.69 3.91
CA GLU A 221 2.09 12.97 2.91
C GLU A 221 1.88 11.79 1.94
N GLU A 222 2.95 11.10 1.56
CA GLU A 222 2.94 10.01 0.59
C GLU A 222 4.00 8.96 0.96
N ILE A 223 3.76 7.70 0.57
CA ILE A 223 4.71 6.61 0.73
C ILE A 223 4.67 5.75 -0.53
N ASP A 224 5.79 5.69 -1.24
CA ASP A 224 5.97 4.86 -2.41
C ASP A 224 6.80 3.63 -2.09
N PHE A 225 6.26 2.45 -2.40
CA PHE A 225 6.96 1.18 -2.31
C PHE A 225 7.12 0.57 -3.69
N THR A 226 8.36 0.26 -4.08
CA THR A 226 8.63 -0.61 -5.23
C THR A 226 9.24 -1.90 -4.70
N THR A 227 8.52 -3.01 -4.87
CA THR A 227 8.99 -4.33 -4.45
C THR A 227 9.45 -5.12 -5.67
N ASP A 228 10.66 -5.67 -5.62
CA ASP A 228 11.15 -6.64 -6.62
C ASP A 228 11.26 -8.03 -5.99
N LEU A 229 10.90 -9.04 -6.77
CA LEU A 229 11.12 -10.44 -6.44
C LEU A 229 12.50 -10.84 -6.96
N SER A 230 13.54 -10.76 -6.12
CA SER A 230 14.84 -11.33 -6.47
C SER A 230 14.67 -12.83 -6.76
N LYS A 231 14.86 -13.24 -8.01
CA LYS A 231 14.66 -14.62 -8.48
C LYS A 231 15.54 -15.66 -7.76
N ASN A 232 16.55 -15.21 -7.01
CA ASN A 232 17.30 -16.02 -6.05
C ASN A 232 17.32 -15.33 -4.69
N ASN A 233 16.48 -15.79 -3.77
CA ASN A 233 16.29 -15.18 -2.46
C ASN A 233 17.36 -15.64 -1.43
N THR A 234 18.54 -16.04 -1.92
CA THR A 234 19.67 -16.48 -1.08
C THR A 234 20.16 -15.36 -0.16
N ASP A 235 19.96 -14.10 -0.57
CA ASP A 235 20.30 -12.91 0.23
C ASP A 235 19.59 -12.86 1.58
N MET A 236 18.34 -13.33 1.64
CA MET A 236 17.54 -13.30 2.88
C MET A 236 17.87 -14.42 3.85
N ILE A 237 18.57 -15.47 3.40
CA ILE A 237 18.89 -16.65 4.23
C ILE A 237 19.66 -16.23 5.48
N THR A 238 20.72 -15.44 5.32
CA THR A 238 21.58 -15.07 6.45
C THR A 238 20.79 -14.32 7.53
N LYS A 239 19.97 -13.35 7.12
CA LYS A 239 19.14 -12.56 8.04
C LYS A 239 18.10 -13.44 8.76
N ARG A 240 17.37 -14.25 8.01
CA ARG A 240 16.29 -15.09 8.56
C ARG A 240 16.81 -16.15 9.54
N ILE A 241 17.94 -16.78 9.25
CA ILE A 241 18.54 -17.77 10.16
C ILE A 241 18.97 -17.11 11.48
N ILE A 242 19.54 -15.90 11.43
CA ILE A 242 19.90 -15.15 12.65
C ILE A 242 18.65 -14.80 13.45
N GLU A 243 17.62 -14.26 12.81
CA GLU A 243 16.36 -13.88 13.45
C GLU A 243 15.68 -15.09 14.09
N GLU A 244 15.59 -16.21 13.38
CA GLU A 244 14.96 -17.44 13.86
C GLU A 244 15.71 -18.03 15.06
N ALA A 245 17.04 -18.20 14.96
CA ALA A 245 17.84 -18.75 16.04
C ALA A 245 17.80 -17.85 17.30
N THR A 246 17.84 -16.53 17.12
CA THR A 246 17.74 -15.56 18.22
C THR A 246 16.37 -15.63 18.88
N THR A 247 15.29 -15.69 18.08
CA THR A 247 13.91 -15.80 18.60
C THR A 247 13.73 -17.08 19.42
N TRP A 248 14.25 -18.22 18.96
CA TRP A 248 14.20 -19.48 19.72
C TRP A 248 14.96 -19.39 21.04
N HIS A 249 16.16 -18.79 21.03
CA HIS A 249 16.95 -18.59 22.23
C HIS A 249 16.24 -17.66 23.23
N GLU A 250 15.76 -16.50 22.80
CA GLU A 250 15.05 -15.53 23.65
C GLU A 250 13.78 -16.11 24.25
N LYS A 251 13.02 -16.89 23.47
CA LYS A 251 11.77 -17.49 23.91
C LYS A 251 11.96 -18.59 24.96
N HIS A 252 13.03 -19.39 24.85
CA HIS A 252 13.21 -20.57 25.68
C HIS A 252 14.37 -20.49 26.66
N ASN A 253 15.22 -19.47 26.54
CA ASN A 253 16.47 -19.29 27.29
C ASN A 253 17.34 -20.57 27.32
N LYS A 254 17.46 -21.22 26.16
CA LYS A 254 18.23 -22.46 25.99
C LYS A 254 19.23 -22.32 24.84
N PRO A 255 20.35 -23.07 24.86
CA PRO A 255 21.24 -23.16 23.71
C PRO A 255 20.49 -23.67 22.46
N VAL A 256 20.91 -23.20 21.29
CA VAL A 256 20.29 -23.51 20.00
C VAL A 256 21.29 -24.21 19.08
N ILE A 257 20.84 -25.29 18.43
CA ILE A 257 21.57 -26.01 17.39
C ILE A 257 20.73 -26.05 16.12
N MET A 258 21.34 -25.81 14.96
CA MET A 258 20.67 -26.03 13.67
C MET A 258 20.91 -27.48 13.23
N SER A 259 19.90 -28.34 13.32
CA SER A 259 20.06 -29.76 13.02
C SER A 259 19.85 -30.13 11.55
N GLU A 260 19.19 -29.27 10.76
CA GLU A 260 18.87 -29.55 9.37
C GLU A 260 18.93 -28.30 8.49
N TYR A 261 19.78 -28.32 7.46
CA TYR A 261 19.74 -27.34 6.37
C TYR A 261 20.27 -27.96 5.07
N GLY A 262 19.82 -27.42 3.94
CA GLY A 262 20.24 -27.84 2.61
C GLY A 262 19.17 -27.68 1.54
N ALA A 263 19.59 -27.70 0.28
CA ALA A 263 18.73 -27.60 -0.89
C ALA A 263 18.93 -28.77 -1.85
N ASP A 264 17.87 -29.09 -2.60
CA ASP A 264 17.90 -30.13 -3.63
C ASP A 264 18.72 -29.65 -4.83
N THR A 265 19.55 -30.55 -5.36
CA THR A 265 20.48 -30.25 -6.43
C THR A 265 20.63 -31.42 -7.39
N VAL A 266 20.48 -31.17 -8.67
CA VAL A 266 20.68 -32.16 -9.72
C VAL A 266 22.18 -32.27 -10.01
N GLU A 267 22.75 -33.45 -9.79
CA GLU A 267 24.16 -33.73 -10.12
C GLU A 267 24.47 -33.35 -11.57
N GLY A 268 25.56 -32.58 -11.76
CA GLY A 268 26.01 -32.11 -13.08
C GLY A 268 25.19 -30.96 -13.69
N LEU A 269 24.15 -30.46 -13.02
CA LEU A 269 23.46 -29.24 -13.46
C LEU A 269 24.22 -28.01 -12.95
N HIS A 270 24.89 -27.34 -13.88
CA HIS A 270 25.60 -26.08 -13.62
C HIS A 270 24.90 -24.92 -14.36
N LEU A 271 24.55 -23.85 -13.65
CA LEU A 271 23.89 -22.68 -14.24
C LEU A 271 24.36 -21.37 -13.59
N LEU A 272 24.61 -20.36 -14.43
CA LEU A 272 24.90 -18.99 -14.02
C LEU A 272 23.90 -18.02 -14.69
N PRO A 273 23.25 -17.11 -13.93
CA PRO A 273 23.26 -17.02 -12.46
C PRO A 273 22.76 -18.32 -11.82
N SER A 274 23.10 -18.54 -10.54
CA SER A 274 22.67 -19.73 -9.79
C SER A 274 21.16 -19.95 -9.96
N TYR A 275 20.69 -21.19 -9.98
CA TYR A 275 19.27 -21.47 -10.18
C TYR A 275 18.85 -22.65 -9.33
N VAL A 276 17.58 -22.69 -8.91
CA VAL A 276 17.06 -23.81 -8.11
C VAL A 276 17.40 -25.13 -8.81
N TRP A 277 18.01 -26.06 -8.06
CA TRP A 277 18.59 -27.33 -8.51
C TRP A 277 20.00 -27.30 -9.11
N SER A 278 20.59 -26.14 -9.42
CA SER A 278 21.99 -26.08 -9.85
C SER A 278 22.96 -26.31 -8.67
N GLU A 279 24.15 -26.81 -8.96
CA GLU A 279 25.18 -27.00 -7.95
C GLU A 279 25.67 -25.66 -7.36
N GLU A 280 25.65 -24.59 -8.17
CA GLU A 280 25.96 -23.23 -7.72
C GLU A 280 24.93 -22.74 -6.70
N TYR A 281 23.64 -23.03 -6.90
CA TYR A 281 22.60 -22.64 -5.94
C TYR A 281 22.75 -23.38 -4.62
N GLN A 282 23.11 -24.67 -4.64
CA GLN A 282 23.42 -25.41 -3.41
C GLN A 282 24.59 -24.78 -2.65
N THR A 283 25.66 -24.47 -3.38
CA THR A 283 26.88 -23.87 -2.84
C THR A 283 26.61 -22.48 -2.26
N GLU A 284 25.83 -21.67 -2.97
CA GLU A 284 25.43 -20.34 -2.52
C GLU A 284 24.55 -20.42 -1.26
N LEU A 285 23.55 -21.29 -1.24
CA LEU A 285 22.69 -21.50 -0.08
C LEU A 285 23.49 -21.90 1.15
N PHE A 286 24.43 -22.85 1.03
CA PHE A 286 25.32 -23.24 2.13
C PHE A 286 26.20 -22.08 2.58
N SER A 287 26.78 -21.33 1.64
CA SER A 287 27.60 -20.15 1.97
C SER A 287 26.83 -19.10 2.79
N ARG A 288 25.54 -18.89 2.49
CA ARG A 288 24.67 -17.97 3.24
C ARG A 288 24.33 -18.48 4.64
N HIS A 289 24.13 -19.79 4.80
CA HIS A 289 23.94 -20.42 6.11
C HIS A 289 25.21 -20.30 6.96
N PHE A 290 26.37 -20.62 6.39
CA PHE A 290 27.67 -20.51 7.05
C PHE A 290 27.94 -19.11 7.59
N ARG A 291 27.66 -18.07 6.80
CA ARG A 291 27.76 -16.69 7.26
C ARG A 291 26.86 -16.40 8.47
N ALA A 292 25.65 -16.95 8.50
CA ALA A 292 24.75 -16.80 9.65
C ALA A 292 25.31 -17.52 10.88
N PHE A 293 25.76 -18.77 10.72
CA PHE A 293 26.32 -19.56 11.80
C PHE A 293 27.58 -18.94 12.39
N ASP A 294 28.46 -18.34 11.56
CA ASP A 294 29.67 -17.65 12.05
C ASP A 294 29.33 -16.41 12.89
N ILE A 295 28.24 -15.71 12.56
CA ILE A 295 27.72 -14.61 13.39
C ILE A 295 27.12 -15.13 14.70
N LEU A 296 26.34 -16.21 14.62
CA LEU A 296 25.63 -16.79 15.77
C LEU A 296 26.58 -17.46 16.77
N ARG A 297 27.62 -18.17 16.30
CA ARG A 297 28.63 -18.81 17.16
C ARG A 297 29.32 -17.83 18.12
N LYS A 298 29.48 -16.57 17.70
CA LYS A 298 30.03 -15.49 18.56
C LYS A 298 29.13 -15.13 19.74
N LYS A 299 27.88 -15.58 19.74
CA LYS A 299 26.90 -15.30 20.79
C LYS A 299 26.89 -16.31 21.94
N SER A 300 27.78 -17.32 21.94
CA SER A 300 27.96 -18.37 22.97
C SER A 300 26.78 -19.34 23.19
N TRP A 301 25.54 -18.96 22.88
CA TRP A 301 24.37 -19.83 23.01
C TRP A 301 24.04 -20.64 21.76
N PHE A 302 24.66 -20.32 20.62
CA PHE A 302 24.54 -21.13 19.41
C PHE A 302 25.64 -22.19 19.39
N ILE A 303 25.25 -23.46 19.51
CA ILE A 303 26.16 -24.55 19.86
C ILE A 303 26.52 -25.46 18.68
N GLY A 304 25.93 -25.28 17.50
CA GLY A 304 26.34 -26.07 16.34
C GLY A 304 25.44 -26.00 15.12
N GLU A 305 25.92 -26.66 14.07
CA GLU A 305 25.28 -26.82 12.77
C GLU A 305 25.40 -28.29 12.32
N PHE A 306 24.35 -28.85 11.73
CA PHE A 306 24.35 -30.18 11.16
C PHE A 306 23.70 -30.16 9.78
N VAL A 307 24.48 -30.57 8.78
CA VAL A 307 23.98 -30.70 7.40
C VAL A 307 22.96 -31.83 7.37
N TRP A 308 21.82 -31.59 6.72
CA TRP A 308 20.71 -32.52 6.80
C TRP A 308 21.05 -33.92 6.25
N ASN A 309 21.71 -34.00 5.10
CA ASN A 309 21.92 -35.30 4.46
C ASN A 309 23.31 -35.43 3.79
N PHE A 310 23.97 -36.55 4.08
CA PHE A 310 25.28 -36.85 3.53
C PHE A 310 25.22 -37.24 2.05
N ALA A 311 24.30 -38.13 1.65
CA ALA A 311 24.22 -38.63 0.27
C ALA A 311 22.77 -38.74 -0.22
N ASP A 312 22.53 -38.47 -1.50
CA ASP A 312 21.20 -38.56 -2.11
C ASP A 312 20.56 -39.95 -1.91
N PHE A 313 19.23 -39.98 -1.75
CA PHE A 313 18.47 -41.21 -1.54
C PHE A 313 17.11 -41.20 -2.25
N LYS A 314 16.56 -42.40 -2.46
CA LYS A 314 15.25 -42.55 -3.10
C LYS A 314 14.12 -42.26 -2.11
N THR A 315 13.10 -41.57 -2.61
CA THR A 315 11.84 -41.33 -1.92
C THR A 315 10.69 -41.76 -2.83
N ALA A 316 9.46 -41.79 -2.28
CA ALA A 316 8.27 -41.92 -3.10
C ALA A 316 8.25 -40.88 -4.22
N GLN A 317 7.66 -41.25 -5.36
CA GLN A 317 7.53 -40.37 -6.52
C GLN A 317 6.68 -39.14 -6.17
N SER A 318 7.17 -37.95 -6.50
CA SER A 318 6.43 -36.70 -6.32
C SER A 318 6.86 -35.66 -7.34
N VAL A 319 5.99 -34.69 -7.61
CA VAL A 319 6.30 -33.55 -8.52
C VAL A 319 7.35 -32.60 -7.94
N THR A 320 7.58 -32.63 -6.63
CA THR A 320 8.54 -31.75 -5.93
C THR A 320 9.94 -32.34 -5.81
N ARG A 321 10.14 -33.63 -6.14
CA ARG A 321 11.41 -34.36 -5.94
C ARG A 321 11.78 -35.16 -7.17
N VAL A 322 12.42 -34.49 -8.13
CA VAL A 322 12.80 -35.09 -9.43
C VAL A 322 13.83 -36.20 -9.23
N GLY A 323 13.38 -37.45 -9.30
CA GLY A 323 14.24 -38.63 -9.23
C GLY A 323 14.65 -39.09 -7.82
N GLY A 324 14.12 -38.47 -6.75
CA GLY A 324 14.42 -38.77 -5.35
C GLY A 324 14.73 -37.51 -4.55
N ASN A 325 15.21 -37.69 -3.32
CA ASN A 325 15.74 -36.58 -2.54
C ASN A 325 17.20 -36.33 -2.95
N LYS A 326 17.46 -35.11 -3.41
CA LYS A 326 18.77 -34.71 -3.95
C LYS A 326 19.47 -33.64 -3.12
N LYS A 327 19.14 -33.54 -1.83
CA LYS A 327 19.79 -32.61 -0.90
C LYS A 327 21.13 -33.11 -0.36
N GLY A 328 21.54 -34.32 -0.73
CA GLY A 328 22.82 -34.88 -0.31
C GLY A 328 23.97 -34.03 -0.82
N VAL A 329 25.02 -33.91 -0.01
CA VAL A 329 26.28 -33.28 -0.40
C VAL A 329 27.12 -34.20 -1.29
N PHE A 330 26.84 -35.50 -1.22
CA PHE A 330 27.24 -36.51 -2.19
C PHE A 330 26.06 -37.00 -3.01
N THR A 331 26.33 -37.46 -4.23
CA THR A 331 25.39 -38.22 -5.04
C THR A 331 25.06 -39.56 -4.40
N ARG A 332 24.04 -40.26 -4.92
CA ARG A 332 23.65 -41.58 -4.42
C ARG A 332 24.80 -42.60 -4.50
N SER A 333 25.61 -42.50 -5.57
CA SER A 333 26.80 -43.32 -5.81
C SER A 333 28.05 -42.81 -5.07
N ARG A 334 27.87 -41.91 -4.10
CA ARG A 334 28.93 -41.35 -3.25
C ARG A 334 29.99 -40.55 -4.02
N GLN A 335 29.62 -39.95 -5.14
CA GLN A 335 30.47 -38.95 -5.79
C GLN A 335 30.24 -37.58 -5.13
N PRO A 336 31.29 -36.79 -4.84
CA PRO A 336 31.12 -35.48 -4.23
C PRO A 336 30.46 -34.51 -5.21
N LYS A 337 29.49 -33.72 -4.74
CA LYS A 337 28.98 -32.55 -5.46
C LYS A 337 29.82 -31.31 -5.12
N ALA A 338 29.63 -30.20 -5.83
CA ALA A 338 30.34 -28.94 -5.56
C ALA A 338 30.28 -28.51 -4.07
N VAL A 339 29.12 -28.69 -3.42
CA VAL A 339 28.93 -28.32 -2.01
C VAL A 339 29.80 -29.15 -1.05
N ALA A 340 30.17 -30.39 -1.39
CA ALA A 340 31.05 -31.21 -0.55
C ALA A 340 32.45 -30.59 -0.44
N HIS A 341 32.96 -30.02 -1.53
CA HIS A 341 34.23 -29.30 -1.53
C HIS A 341 34.16 -28.01 -0.70
N LEU A 342 33.03 -27.30 -0.75
CA LEU A 342 32.80 -26.12 0.09
C LEU A 342 32.77 -26.49 1.59
N LEU A 343 32.01 -27.53 1.95
CA LEU A 343 31.92 -28.04 3.33
C LEU A 343 33.28 -28.45 3.86
N ARG A 344 34.06 -29.17 3.06
CA ARG A 344 35.42 -29.58 3.43
C ARG A 344 36.30 -28.38 3.78
N LYS A 345 36.26 -27.31 2.96
CA LYS A 345 36.99 -26.07 3.24
C LYS A 345 36.52 -25.40 4.54
N ARG A 346 35.20 -25.35 4.78
CA ARG A 346 34.65 -24.78 6.01
C ARG A 346 35.08 -25.57 7.24
N TYR A 347 34.87 -26.88 7.27
CA TYR A 347 35.20 -27.70 8.44
C TYR A 347 36.69 -27.69 8.74
N PHE A 348 37.53 -27.64 7.70
CA PHE A 348 38.95 -27.41 7.90
C PHE A 348 39.24 -26.05 8.56
N ALA A 349 38.65 -24.96 8.05
CA ALA A 349 38.81 -23.62 8.64
C ALA A 349 38.33 -23.55 10.10
N LEU A 350 37.19 -24.18 10.40
CA LEU A 350 36.67 -24.29 11.77
C LEU A 350 37.58 -25.12 12.68
N GLY A 351 38.12 -26.25 12.20
CA GLY A 351 39.09 -27.05 12.97
C GLY A 351 40.40 -26.30 13.25
N ARG A 352 40.81 -25.38 12.37
CA ARG A 352 41.92 -24.46 12.66
C ARG A 352 41.58 -23.44 13.74
N GLU A 353 40.36 -22.91 13.71
CA GLU A 353 39.90 -21.88 14.66
C GLU A 353 39.60 -22.46 16.05
N VAL A 354 39.02 -23.65 16.12
CA VAL A 354 38.52 -24.26 17.38
C VAL A 354 39.51 -25.27 17.96
N ASP A 355 40.11 -26.12 17.11
CA ASP A 355 40.92 -27.26 17.53
C ASP A 355 42.42 -27.08 17.25
N GLU A 356 42.85 -25.87 16.86
CA GLU A 356 44.24 -25.51 16.57
C GLU A 356 44.94 -26.43 15.54
N CYS A 357 44.19 -26.98 14.58
CA CYS A 357 44.77 -27.82 13.54
C CYS A 357 45.78 -27.04 12.67
N THR A 358 47.02 -27.53 12.57
CA THR A 358 48.12 -26.86 11.85
C THR A 358 48.41 -27.46 10.46
N LEU A 359 48.07 -28.73 10.24
CA LEU A 359 48.37 -29.44 9.00
C LEU A 359 47.28 -29.15 7.95
N ILE A 360 47.64 -28.45 6.87
CA ILE A 360 46.77 -28.26 5.70
C ILE A 360 46.87 -29.49 4.80
N PRO A 361 45.77 -30.21 4.53
CA PRO A 361 45.80 -31.31 3.57
C PRO A 361 46.25 -30.84 2.20
N SER A 362 47.16 -31.58 1.57
CA SER A 362 47.74 -31.24 0.26
C SER A 362 46.69 -31.15 -0.86
N ASP A 363 45.54 -31.80 -0.68
CA ASP A 363 44.44 -31.88 -1.63
C ASP A 363 43.26 -30.96 -1.27
N LEU A 364 43.39 -30.08 -0.26
CA LEU A 364 42.31 -29.16 0.15
C LEU A 364 41.94 -28.15 -0.95
N PHE A 365 42.94 -27.74 -1.71
CA PHE A 365 42.80 -26.85 -2.85
C PHE A 365 43.38 -27.54 -4.08
N THR A 366 42.70 -27.41 -5.22
CA THR A 366 43.16 -28.00 -6.49
C THR A 366 44.49 -27.41 -6.94
N TYR A 367 44.74 -26.14 -6.62
CA TYR A 367 45.98 -25.43 -6.90
C TYR A 367 46.15 -24.27 -5.92
N ILE A 368 47.39 -24.05 -5.48
CA ILE A 368 47.83 -22.85 -4.76
C ILE A 368 49.18 -22.47 -5.36
N THR A 369 49.39 -21.20 -5.68
CA THR A 369 50.72 -20.74 -6.10
C THR A 369 51.69 -20.79 -4.92
N ASP A 370 52.93 -21.24 -5.15
CA ASP A 370 53.93 -21.34 -4.09
C ASP A 370 54.26 -19.95 -3.52
N GLY A 371 53.75 -19.68 -2.32
CA GLY A 371 54.12 -18.53 -1.52
C GLY A 371 55.48 -18.75 -0.83
N SER A 372 56.58 -18.77 -1.58
CA SER A 372 57.93 -18.66 -1.00
C SER A 372 58.89 -17.84 -1.88
N SER A 373 59.01 -16.55 -1.57
CA SER A 373 60.21 -15.78 -1.94
C SER A 373 61.34 -16.10 -0.97
N THR A 374 61.88 -17.32 -1.03
CA THR A 374 63.26 -17.57 -0.62
C THR A 374 64.07 -17.78 -1.88
N ARG A 375 64.78 -16.71 -2.29
CA ARG A 375 65.82 -16.77 -3.32
C ARG A 375 66.82 -17.86 -2.92
N SER A 376 66.82 -18.96 -3.66
CA SER A 376 67.95 -19.85 -3.80
C SER A 376 67.98 -20.31 -5.25
N SER A 377 68.86 -19.66 -6.01
CA SER A 377 69.26 -20.04 -7.34
C SER A 377 69.63 -21.53 -7.43
N LYS A 378 69.02 -22.27 -8.36
CA LYS A 378 69.73 -23.06 -9.37
C LYS A 378 68.73 -23.58 -10.41
N HIS A 379 69.16 -23.44 -11.66
CA HIS A 379 68.64 -24.09 -12.86
C HIS A 379 68.07 -25.48 -12.61
N ASP A 380 66.90 -25.78 -13.19
CA ASP A 380 66.92 -26.56 -14.42
C ASP A 380 65.67 -26.35 -15.28
N SER A 381 65.93 -26.32 -16.58
CA SER A 381 64.99 -26.30 -17.69
C SER A 381 64.18 -27.59 -17.78
N THR A 382 62.88 -27.50 -18.04
CA THR A 382 62.20 -28.17 -19.18
C THR A 382 60.70 -27.86 -19.17
N ASP A 383 60.18 -27.75 -20.39
CA ASP A 383 58.82 -27.40 -20.77
C ASP A 383 57.73 -28.35 -20.24
N LEU A 384 56.57 -27.80 -19.86
CA LEU A 384 55.29 -27.90 -20.61
C LEU A 384 54.14 -27.23 -19.83
#